data_AF-A0A369SL98-F1
#
_entry.id   AF-A0A369SL98-F1
#
_cell.length_a   1.000
_cell.length_b   1.000
_cell.length_c   1.000
_cell.angle_alpha   90.00
_cell.angle_beta   90.00
_cell.angle_gamma   90.00
#
_symmetry.space_group_name_H-M   'P 1'
#
loop_
_entity.id
_entity.type
_entity.pdbx_description
1 polymer ?
#
loop_
_entity_poly.entity_id
_entity_poly.type
_entity_poly.pdbx_seq_one_letter_code
_entity_poly.pdbx_strand_id
1 'polypeptide(L)'
;MRARKCRLNMMTYYSGKPCIWMNYINIRGTACRKCLVPMWFSTSTHASTISSLTQNYCGRIKFPGAAGSPQEYNFGTYNGYNRDFGCTRYGESTTNWWFGDIYVTTNRFTNIKPI
;
A
#
# COMPACT_ATOMS: atom_id res chain seq x y z
N MET A 1 -2.12 2.98 4.36
CA MET A 1 -0.87 3.62 3.88
C MET A 1 -1.20 4.87 3.08
N ARG A 2 -0.22 5.74 2.80
CA ARG A 2 -0.39 7.00 2.06
C ARG A 2 0.82 7.28 1.17
N ALA A 3 0.58 7.51 -0.12
CA ALA A 3 1.55 7.97 -1.10
C ALA A 3 0.90 9.02 -2.02
N ARG A 4 1.69 9.78 -2.77
CA ARG A 4 1.16 10.70 -3.79
C ARG A 4 0.61 9.89 -4.98
N LYS A 5 -0.53 10.28 -5.54
CA LYS A 5 -1.15 9.60 -6.70
C LYS A 5 -0.17 9.44 -7.87
N CYS A 6 0.63 10.46 -8.18
CA CYS A 6 1.61 10.40 -9.28
C CYS A 6 2.75 9.40 -9.03
N ARG A 7 2.95 8.95 -7.78
CA ARG A 7 3.96 7.94 -7.42
C ARG A 7 3.35 6.56 -7.20
N LEU A 8 2.10 6.48 -6.75
CA LEU A 8 1.36 5.23 -6.57
C LEU A 8 0.07 5.30 -7.40
N ASN A 9 0.20 5.00 -8.69
CA ASN A 9 -0.95 4.86 -9.58
C ASN A 9 -1.19 3.38 -9.87
N MET A 10 -2.08 2.76 -9.09
CA MET A 10 -2.37 1.34 -9.28
C MET A 10 -3.13 1.00 -10.57
N MET A 11 -3.75 2.00 -11.21
CA MET A 11 -4.48 1.78 -12.47
C MET A 11 -3.53 1.64 -13.67
N THR A 12 -2.26 2.01 -13.52
CA THR A 12 -1.26 1.97 -14.61
C THR A 12 -0.27 0.82 -14.47
N TYR A 13 -0.25 0.10 -13.35
CA TYR A 13 0.67 -1.02 -13.14
C TYR A 13 -0.01 -2.34 -13.52
N TYR A 14 0.45 -2.96 -14.61
CA TYR A 14 -0.02 -4.28 -15.06
C TYR A 14 0.61 -5.44 -14.29
N SER A 15 1.93 -5.37 -14.05
CA SER A 15 2.67 -6.35 -13.26
C SER A 15 4.02 -5.77 -12.84
N GLY A 16 4.48 -6.08 -11.64
CA GLY A 16 5.82 -5.72 -11.20
C GLY A 16 5.95 -5.46 -9.71
N LYS A 17 7.14 -4.99 -9.33
CA LYS A 17 7.50 -4.65 -7.94
C LYS A 17 8.15 -3.27 -7.81
N PRO A 18 7.51 -2.18 -8.29
CA PRO A 18 8.06 -0.84 -8.21
C PRO A 18 8.34 -0.41 -6.76
N CYS A 19 9.39 0.38 -6.60
CA CYS A 19 9.73 1.03 -5.35
C CYS A 19 8.95 2.34 -5.21
N ILE A 20 8.00 2.36 -4.28
CA ILE A 20 7.08 3.49 -4.10
C ILE A 20 7.54 4.34 -2.91
N TRP A 21 7.62 5.64 -3.13
CA TRP A 21 7.88 6.60 -2.05
C TRP A 21 6.62 6.81 -1.22
N MET A 22 6.60 6.20 -0.03
CA MET A 22 5.51 6.29 0.92
C MET A 22 5.66 7.53 1.79
N ASN A 23 4.60 8.34 1.85
CA ASN A 23 4.51 9.41 2.85
C ASN A 23 4.32 8.81 4.25
N TYR A 24 3.52 7.73 4.33
CA TYR A 24 3.26 7.00 5.56
C TYR A 24 2.82 5.56 5.25
N ILE A 25 3.34 4.59 5.98
CA ILE A 25 2.88 3.20 6.00
C ILE A 25 2.93 2.69 7.43
N ASN A 26 1.99 1.85 7.81
CA ASN A 26 1.96 1.19 9.11
C ASN A 26 1.55 -0.26 8.90
N ILE A 27 2.37 -1.16 9.44
CA ILE A 27 2.14 -2.60 9.46
C ILE A 27 2.41 -3.05 10.90
N ARG A 28 1.43 -3.71 11.54
CA ARG A 28 1.50 -4.17 12.94
C ARG A 28 1.99 -3.10 13.94
N GLY A 29 1.50 -1.87 13.82
CA GLY A 29 1.92 -0.77 14.71
C GLY A 29 3.32 -0.23 14.42
N THR A 30 4.09 -0.84 13.52
CA THR A 30 5.39 -0.32 13.05
C THR A 30 5.14 0.62 11.88
N ALA A 31 5.33 1.91 12.14
CA ALA A 31 5.15 2.96 11.14
C ALA A 31 6.47 3.36 10.48
N CYS A 32 6.39 3.67 9.19
CA CYS A 32 7.47 4.26 8.42
C CYS A 32 6.97 5.50 7.68
N ARG A 33 7.75 6.59 7.71
CA ARG A 33 7.44 7.87 7.08
C ARG A 33 8.54 8.24 6.10
N LYS A 34 8.16 8.83 4.95
CA LYS A 34 9.09 9.26 3.89
C LYS A 34 10.09 8.16 3.52
N CYS A 35 9.59 6.98 3.18
CA CYS A 35 10.42 5.81 2.95
C CYS A 35 10.02 5.04 1.70
N LEU A 36 10.96 4.26 1.18
CA LEU A 36 10.83 3.59 -0.10
C LEU A 36 10.45 2.13 0.10
N VAL A 37 9.22 1.76 -0.29
CA VAL A 37 8.64 0.43 -0.05
C VAL A 37 8.37 -0.28 -1.39
N PRO A 38 8.76 -1.55 -1.57
CA PRO A 38 8.35 -2.32 -2.72
C PRO A 38 6.84 -2.58 -2.70
N MET A 39 6.15 -2.31 -3.80
CA MET A 39 4.74 -2.65 -3.97
C MET A 39 4.60 -3.68 -5.08
N TRP A 40 3.97 -4.81 -4.80
CA TRP A 40 3.69 -5.86 -5.77
C TRP A 40 2.37 -5.58 -6.47
N PHE A 41 2.40 -5.65 -7.80
CA PHE A 41 1.25 -5.55 -8.68
C PHE A 41 1.19 -6.79 -9.57
N SER A 42 -0.01 -7.27 -9.84
CA SER A 42 -0.30 -8.35 -10.78
C SER A 42 -1.68 -8.11 -11.39
N THR A 43 -1.93 -8.70 -12.56
CA THR A 43 -3.27 -8.75 -13.14
C THR A 43 -4.24 -9.63 -12.34
N SER A 44 -3.70 -10.54 -11.52
CA SER A 44 -4.47 -11.49 -10.71
C SER A 44 -4.57 -11.13 -9.23
N THR A 45 -3.87 -10.09 -8.75
CA THR A 45 -3.86 -9.71 -7.35
C THR A 45 -3.85 -8.20 -7.17
N HIS A 46 -4.58 -7.69 -6.18
CA HIS A 46 -4.52 -6.27 -5.87
C HIS A 46 -3.12 -5.85 -5.37
N ALA A 47 -2.83 -4.56 -5.52
CA ALA A 47 -1.57 -3.98 -5.09
C ALA A 47 -1.26 -4.29 -3.61
N SER A 48 -0.08 -4.83 -3.31
CA SER A 48 0.29 -5.22 -1.95
C SER A 48 1.72 -4.88 -1.59
N THR A 49 2.04 -4.93 -0.30
CA THR A 49 3.42 -5.03 0.17
C THR A 49 3.60 -6.34 0.92
N ILE A 50 4.70 -7.03 0.63
CA ILE A 50 5.10 -8.27 1.29
C ILE A 50 6.15 -7.92 2.35
N SER A 51 5.73 -7.81 3.62
CA SER A 51 6.56 -7.22 4.68
C SER A 51 7.88 -7.96 4.90
N SER A 52 7.90 -9.29 4.77
CA SER A 52 9.11 -10.11 4.94
C SER A 52 10.13 -9.93 3.83
N LEU A 53 9.71 -9.42 2.66
CA LEU A 53 10.60 -9.14 1.54
C LEU A 53 11.13 -7.70 1.56
N THR A 54 10.49 -6.77 2.29
CA THR A 54 10.86 -5.35 2.26
C THR A 54 12.32 -5.05 2.63
N GLN A 55 12.96 -5.91 3.43
CA GLN A 55 14.37 -5.77 3.80
C GLN A 55 15.34 -6.08 2.63
N ASN A 56 14.89 -6.82 1.62
CA ASN A 56 15.71 -7.26 0.48
C ASN A 56 15.52 -6.36 -0.75
N TYR A 57 14.59 -5.41 -0.72
CA TYR A 57 14.23 -4.56 -1.86
C TYR A 57 14.17 -3.08 -1.46
N CYS A 58 14.27 -2.20 -2.46
CA CYS A 58 14.09 -0.76 -2.30
C CYS A 58 14.92 -0.17 -1.14
N GLY A 59 14.26 0.52 -0.19
CA GLY A 59 14.91 1.14 0.97
C GLY A 59 15.32 0.19 2.08
N ARG A 60 15.21 -1.14 1.88
CA ARG A 60 15.62 -2.18 2.84
C ARG A 60 15.02 -2.00 4.23
N ILE A 61 13.74 -1.67 4.28
CA ILE A 61 12.99 -1.42 5.52
C ILE A 61 12.64 -2.77 6.15
N LYS A 62 12.72 -2.85 7.49
CA LYS A 62 12.32 -4.05 8.23
C LYS A 62 11.06 -3.79 9.04
N PHE A 63 10.03 -4.60 8.84
CA PHE A 63 8.85 -4.66 9.70
C PHE A 63 8.99 -5.84 10.68
N PRO A 64 9.21 -5.61 11.98
CA PRO A 64 9.40 -6.67 12.97
C PRO A 64 8.25 -7.68 12.97
N GLY A 65 8.57 -8.96 13.16
CA GLY A 65 7.57 -10.04 13.19
C GLY A 65 6.98 -10.43 11.84
N ALA A 66 7.56 -9.97 10.71
CA ALA A 66 7.10 -10.36 9.38
C ALA A 66 7.37 -11.86 9.12
N ALA A 67 6.33 -12.63 8.82
CA ALA A 67 6.47 -14.05 8.47
C ALA A 67 7.09 -14.21 7.08
N GLY A 68 8.14 -15.05 6.99
CA GLY A 68 8.79 -15.40 5.72
C GLY A 68 8.02 -16.44 4.91
N SER A 69 7.22 -17.29 5.57
CA SER A 69 6.41 -18.34 4.96
C SER A 69 5.12 -18.61 5.76
N PRO A 70 3.93 -18.59 5.13
CA PRO A 70 3.69 -18.01 3.81
C PRO A 70 4.06 -16.52 3.81
N GLN A 71 4.39 -15.98 2.63
CA GLN A 71 4.68 -14.56 2.47
C GLN A 71 3.52 -13.72 3.02
N GLU A 72 3.86 -12.70 3.80
CA GLU A 72 2.85 -11.89 4.47
C GLU A 72 2.46 -10.65 3.64
N TYR A 73 1.31 -10.75 3.00
CA TYR A 73 0.64 -9.67 2.28
C TYR A 73 -0.15 -8.78 3.25
N ASN A 74 0.05 -7.47 3.14
CA ASN A 74 -0.52 -6.49 4.08
C ASN A 74 -1.62 -5.61 3.49
N PHE A 75 -1.81 -5.62 2.18
CA PHE A 75 -2.86 -4.84 1.50
C PHE A 75 -3.36 -5.61 0.28
N GLY A 76 -4.68 -5.70 0.10
CA GLY A 76 -5.34 -6.14 -1.13
C GLY A 76 -5.17 -7.61 -1.56
N THR A 77 -4.14 -8.34 -1.11
CA THR A 77 -3.90 -9.73 -1.47
C THR A 77 -3.98 -10.61 -0.23
N TYR A 78 -4.70 -11.74 -0.31
CA TYR A 78 -5.07 -12.56 0.85
C TYR A 78 -4.59 -14.03 0.73
N ASN A 79 -3.51 -14.30 -0.01
CA ASN A 79 -2.92 -15.64 -0.14
C ASN A 79 -1.94 -16.02 0.99
N GLY A 80 -1.62 -15.07 1.86
CA GLY A 80 -0.77 -15.23 3.05
C GLY A 80 -0.91 -13.97 3.88
N TYR A 81 -1.89 -13.93 4.77
CA TYR A 81 -2.39 -12.68 5.33
C TYR A 81 -1.92 -12.46 6.77
N ASN A 82 -1.65 -11.19 7.10
CA ASN A 82 -1.15 -10.80 8.40
C ASN A 82 -2.26 -10.84 9.46
N ARG A 83 -2.27 -11.88 10.31
CA ARG A 83 -3.27 -12.04 11.38
C ARG A 83 -3.22 -10.93 12.44
N ASP A 84 -2.07 -10.26 12.56
CA ASP A 84 -1.87 -9.16 13.51
C ASP A 84 -2.21 -7.79 12.89
N PHE A 85 -2.65 -7.76 11.62
CA PHE A 85 -3.06 -6.55 10.94
C PHE A 85 -4.56 -6.55 10.71
N GLY A 86 -5.28 -5.64 11.37
CA GLY A 86 -6.74 -5.61 11.35
C GLY A 86 -7.38 -5.58 9.96
N CYS A 87 -6.71 -4.99 8.95
CA CYS A 87 -7.20 -4.91 7.57
C CYS A 87 -6.94 -6.18 6.72
N THR A 88 -6.14 -7.12 7.22
CA THR A 88 -5.82 -8.39 6.55
C THR A 88 -5.84 -9.57 7.51
N ARG A 89 -6.66 -9.51 8.55
CA ARG A 89 -6.66 -10.54 9.60
C ARG A 89 -7.22 -11.88 9.11
N TYR A 90 -8.10 -11.84 8.12
CA TYR A 90 -8.82 -13.00 7.58
C TYR A 90 -8.77 -13.01 6.05
N GLY A 91 -8.97 -14.18 5.45
CA GLY A 91 -9.08 -14.31 3.98
C GLY A 91 -10.23 -13.49 3.37
N GLU A 92 -11.28 -13.24 4.15
CA GLU A 92 -12.45 -12.43 3.77
C GLU A 92 -12.28 -10.93 4.05
N SER A 93 -11.12 -10.52 4.58
CA SER A 93 -10.88 -9.10 4.83
C SER A 93 -10.87 -8.33 3.51
N THR A 94 -11.25 -7.05 3.55
CA THR A 94 -11.24 -6.16 2.38
C THR A 94 -10.29 -4.99 2.61
N THR A 95 -9.64 -4.53 1.53
CA THR A 95 -8.76 -3.35 1.57
C THR A 95 -9.41 -2.24 0.75
N ASN A 96 -9.77 -1.14 1.41
CA ASN A 96 -10.24 0.06 0.74
C ASN A 96 -9.09 0.99 0.41
N TRP A 97 -9.17 1.60 -0.77
CA TRP A 97 -8.16 2.52 -1.27
C TRP A 97 -8.76 3.91 -1.44
N TRP A 98 -8.13 4.90 -0.82
CA TRP A 98 -8.50 6.28 -1.00
C TRP A 98 -7.45 6.99 -1.87
N PHE A 99 -7.87 7.47 -3.03
CA PHE A 99 -7.04 8.27 -3.91
C PHE A 99 -7.46 9.72 -3.78
N GLY A 100 -6.64 10.50 -3.11
CA GLY A 100 -6.82 11.94 -3.03
C GLY A 100 -5.50 12.64 -2.84
N ASP A 101 -5.53 13.95 -3.01
CA ASP A 101 -4.43 14.84 -2.67
C ASP A 101 -4.81 15.68 -1.44
N ILE A 102 -3.85 16.40 -0.88
CA ILE A 102 -4.12 17.39 0.15
C ILE A 102 -5.03 18.45 -0.48
N TYR A 103 -6.21 18.65 0.10
CA TYR A 103 -7.08 19.75 -0.28
C TYR A 103 -6.40 21.07 0.11
N VAL A 104 -5.92 21.83 -0.88
CA VAL A 104 -5.38 23.17 -0.70
C VAL A 104 -6.49 24.17 -1.00
N THR A 105 -6.91 24.94 0.00
CA THR A 105 -8.05 25.88 -0.05
C THR A 105 -7.88 27.01 -1.08
N THR A 106 -6.71 27.17 -1.71
CA THR A 106 -6.46 28.21 -2.71
C THR A 106 -6.87 27.82 -4.13
N ASN A 107 -7.12 26.53 -4.41
CA ASN A 107 -7.64 26.12 -5.70
C ASN A 107 -9.17 26.05 -5.62
N ARG A 108 -9.82 27.14 -6.06
CA ARG A 108 -11.28 27.20 -6.25
C ARG A 108 -11.69 26.11 -7.26
N PHE A 109 -12.05 24.94 -6.75
CA PHE A 109 -12.87 24.02 -7.52
C PHE A 109 -14.24 24.67 -7.67
N THR A 110 -14.52 25.22 -8.85
CA THR A 110 -15.88 25.58 -9.24
C THR A 110 -16.67 24.29 -9.35
N ASN A 111 -17.58 24.07 -8.40
CA ASN A 111 -18.57 23.01 -8.51
C ASN A 111 -19.39 23.24 -9.79
N ILE A 112 -19.41 22.27 -10.69
CA ILE A 112 -20.36 22.24 -11.79
C ILE A 112 -21.71 21.90 -11.16
N LYS A 113 -22.68 22.82 -11.25
CA LYS A 113 -24.07 22.51 -10.90
C LYS A 113 -24.61 21.55 -11.97
N PRO A 114 -25.21 20.40 -11.59
CA PRO A 114 -25.98 19.61 -12.54
C PRO A 114 -27.14 20.46 -13.05
N ILE A 115 -27.50 20.23 -14.33
CA ILE A 115 -28.67 20.81 -15.00
C ILE A 115 -29.93 20.26 -14.33
#